data_AF-A0A3D0F1U5-F1
#
_entry.id   AF-A0A3D0F1U5-F1
#
_cell.length_a   1.000
_cell.length_b   1.000
_cell.length_c   1.000
_cell.angle_alpha   90.00
_cell.angle_beta   90.00
_cell.angle_gamma   90.00
#
_symmetry.space_group_name_H-M   'P 1'
#
loop_
_entity.id
_entity.type
_entity.pdbx_description
1 polymer ?
#
loop_
_entity_poly.entity_id
_entity_poly.type
_entity_poly.pdbx_seq_one_letter_code
_entity_poly.pdbx_strand_id
1 'polypeptide(L)'
;MSTDLPSRQREILAGFNSKSQIKLQVFNHSMELFNQIKEILNEMSNDLNDLLDSNDRRIRLEYRDRGKFEAELKFADDVLIFSMHSDTFIFDRDHPVWKSDYLKKDPNRGFCGIISVYNFLSDSIKYNRPDDLGYLVARIFINKDKHFLVEGKKQQDNVVGTFGKKQLGREELVGIVESAILYTLSFDLLVPPFDLVKVASVEQINDKIESAKLQTGKRMGFKFNSDDVLED
;
A
#
# COMPACT_ATOMS: atom_id res chain seq x y z
N MET A 1 -9.62 18.92 -41.74
CA MET A 1 -11.09 19.02 -41.63
C MET A 1 -11.44 19.35 -40.19
N SER A 2 -11.47 20.64 -39.86
CA SER A 2 -11.92 21.15 -38.56
C SER A 2 -13.44 21.31 -38.62
N THR A 3 -14.15 20.22 -38.35
CA THR A 3 -15.60 20.23 -38.19
C THR A 3 -15.95 21.02 -36.94
N ASP A 4 -16.78 22.04 -37.11
CA ASP A 4 -17.20 23.00 -36.10
C ASP A 4 -18.10 22.29 -35.07
N LEU A 5 -17.47 21.65 -34.09
CA LEU A 5 -18.16 20.90 -33.05
C LEU A 5 -19.04 21.86 -32.21
N PRO A 6 -20.31 21.52 -31.94
CA PRO A 6 -21.16 22.20 -30.97
C PRO A 6 -20.41 22.53 -29.67
N SER A 7 -20.71 23.68 -29.04
CA SER A 7 -19.99 24.15 -27.83
C SER A 7 -19.85 23.10 -26.74
N ARG A 8 -20.93 22.36 -26.44
CA ARG A 8 -20.92 21.24 -25.48
C ARG A 8 -20.02 20.08 -25.89
N GLN A 9 -19.94 19.76 -27.18
CA GLN A 9 -19.06 18.69 -27.66
C GLN A 9 -17.59 19.12 -27.57
N ARG A 10 -17.27 20.41 -27.79
CA ARG A 10 -15.94 20.96 -27.54
C ARG A 10 -15.56 20.91 -26.07
N GLU A 11 -16.47 21.26 -25.16
CA GLU A 11 -16.25 21.16 -23.71
C GLU A 11 -16.01 19.71 -23.26
N ILE A 12 -16.81 18.76 -23.75
CA ILE A 12 -16.62 17.33 -23.48
C ILE A 12 -15.26 16.86 -23.98
N LEU A 13 -14.87 17.21 -25.21
CA LEU A 13 -13.58 16.83 -25.77
C LEU A 13 -12.41 17.46 -25.00
N ALA A 14 -12.53 18.73 -24.59
CA ALA A 14 -11.50 19.40 -23.79
C ALA A 14 -11.35 18.75 -22.40
N GLY A 15 -12.45 18.43 -21.74
CA GLY A 15 -12.46 17.72 -20.45
C GLY A 15 -11.91 16.30 -20.58
N PHE A 16 -12.29 15.57 -21.63
CA PHE A 16 -11.80 14.22 -21.90
C PHE A 16 -10.30 14.23 -22.16
N ASN A 17 -9.82 15.10 -23.05
CA ASN A 17 -8.40 15.15 -23.41
C ASN A 17 -7.53 15.52 -22.21
N SER A 18 -7.87 16.58 -21.46
CA SER A 18 -7.08 17.00 -20.31
C SER A 18 -7.07 15.95 -19.20
N LYS A 19 -8.24 15.46 -18.78
CA LYS A 19 -8.34 14.50 -17.67
C LYS A 19 -7.77 13.14 -18.01
N SER A 20 -7.95 12.66 -19.24
CA SER A 20 -7.40 11.37 -19.69
C SER A 20 -5.88 11.42 -19.79
N GLN A 21 -5.32 12.53 -20.28
CA GLN A 21 -3.87 12.72 -20.32
C GLN A 21 -3.25 12.72 -18.93
N ILE A 22 -3.86 13.44 -17.98
CA ILE A 22 -3.38 13.47 -16.58
C ILE A 22 -3.41 12.06 -15.97
N LYS A 23 -4.54 11.34 -16.10
CA LYS A 23 -4.67 9.98 -15.56
C LYS A 23 -3.66 9.02 -16.17
N LEU A 24 -3.46 9.08 -17.48
CA LEU A 24 -2.49 8.25 -18.17
C LEU A 24 -1.06 8.55 -17.71
N GLN A 25 -0.71 9.83 -17.55
CA GLN A 25 0.59 10.25 -17.04
C GLN A 25 0.84 9.75 -15.62
N VAL A 26 -0.15 9.90 -14.74
CA VAL A 26 -0.07 9.41 -13.35
C VAL A 26 0.06 7.88 -13.31
N PHE A 27 -0.70 7.15 -14.13
CA PHE A 27 -0.60 5.71 -14.25
C PHE A 27 0.80 5.28 -14.69
N ASN A 28 1.37 5.91 -15.72
CA ASN A 28 2.71 5.59 -16.20
C ASN A 28 3.78 5.84 -15.12
N HIS A 29 3.69 6.95 -14.38
CA HIS A 29 4.60 7.22 -13.27
C HIS A 29 4.43 6.21 -12.13
N SER A 30 3.21 5.78 -11.84
CA SER A 30 2.93 4.76 -10.80
C SER A 30 3.53 3.42 -11.20
N MET A 31 3.40 3.03 -12.47
CA MET A 31 3.98 1.80 -13.00
C MET A 31 5.51 1.83 -12.97
N GLU A 32 6.12 2.94 -13.41
CA GLU A 32 7.56 3.16 -13.33
C GLU A 32 8.06 3.02 -11.89
N LEU A 33 7.35 3.66 -10.96
CA LEU A 33 7.66 3.61 -9.55
C LEU A 33 7.53 2.20 -8.97
N PHE A 34 6.47 1.48 -9.31
CA PHE A 34 6.24 0.13 -8.81
C PHE A 34 7.28 -0.86 -9.32
N ASN A 35 7.75 -0.71 -10.55
CA ASN A 35 8.86 -1.51 -11.06
C ASN A 35 10.17 -1.23 -10.31
N GLN A 36 10.46 0.03 -9.96
CA GLN A 36 11.61 0.35 -9.11
C GLN A 36 11.49 -0.28 -7.71
N ILE A 37 10.29 -0.29 -7.12
CA ILE A 37 10.05 -0.99 -5.84
C ILE A 37 10.37 -2.48 -5.99
N LYS A 38 9.92 -3.13 -7.05
CA LYS A 38 10.24 -4.55 -7.31
C LYS A 38 11.74 -4.83 -7.41
N GLU A 39 12.47 -3.97 -8.10
CA GLU A 39 13.93 -4.05 -8.21
C GLU A 39 14.57 -3.93 -6.82
N ILE A 40 14.17 -2.91 -6.04
CA ILE A 40 14.66 -2.69 -4.67
C ILE A 40 14.37 -3.90 -3.77
N LEU A 41 13.15 -4.46 -3.81
CA LEU A 41 12.79 -5.62 -3.00
C LEU A 41 13.65 -6.84 -3.36
N ASN A 42 13.90 -7.06 -4.65
CA ASN A 42 14.77 -8.14 -5.10
C ASN A 42 16.22 -7.93 -4.64
N GLU A 43 16.77 -6.74 -4.85
CA GLU A 43 18.12 -6.37 -4.40
C GLU A 43 18.28 -6.54 -2.89
N MET A 44 17.39 -5.93 -2.10
CA MET A 44 17.41 -6.04 -0.64
C MET A 44 17.29 -7.48 -0.15
N SER A 45 16.46 -8.31 -0.80
CA SER A 45 16.33 -9.73 -0.42
C SER A 45 17.64 -10.49 -0.62
N ASN A 46 18.43 -10.17 -1.65
CA ASN A 46 19.72 -10.81 -1.89
C ASN A 46 20.79 -10.27 -0.94
N ASP A 47 20.94 -8.94 -0.89
CA ASP A 47 21.98 -8.27 -0.11
C ASP A 47 21.86 -8.57 1.38
N LEU A 48 20.63 -8.53 1.94
CA LEU A 48 20.43 -8.82 3.36
C LEU A 48 20.62 -10.30 3.68
N ASN A 49 20.24 -11.21 2.77
CA ASN A 49 20.46 -12.64 2.99
C ASN A 49 21.95 -13.02 3.03
N ASP A 50 22.80 -12.32 2.28
CA ASP A 50 24.25 -12.54 2.31
C ASP A 50 24.88 -12.07 3.63
N LEU A 51 24.22 -11.15 4.34
CA LEU A 51 24.64 -10.61 5.63
C LEU A 51 24.05 -11.36 6.83
N LEU A 52 23.13 -12.31 6.62
CA LEU A 52 22.55 -13.09 7.72
C LEU A 52 23.54 -14.12 8.27
N ASP A 53 23.80 -14.06 9.58
CA ASP A 53 24.63 -15.05 10.29
C ASP A 53 23.99 -16.46 10.33
N SER A 54 22.68 -16.55 10.10
CA SER A 54 21.91 -17.79 10.19
C SER A 54 21.67 -18.41 8.82
N ASN A 55 21.97 -19.71 8.72
CA ASN A 55 21.58 -20.54 7.58
C ASN A 55 20.13 -21.05 7.66
N ASP A 56 19.36 -20.65 8.68
CA ASP A 56 17.95 -21.04 8.79
C ASP A 56 17.12 -20.37 7.70
N ARG A 57 16.54 -21.19 6.83
CA ARG A 57 15.67 -20.74 5.73
C ARG A 57 14.44 -19.96 6.21
N ARG A 58 14.02 -20.15 7.46
CA ARG A 58 12.85 -19.46 8.04
C ARG A 58 13.09 -17.97 8.30
N ILE A 59 14.35 -17.56 8.42
CA ILE A 59 14.74 -16.17 8.76
C ILE A 59 15.16 -15.41 7.49
N ARG A 60 15.30 -16.10 6.36
CA ARG A 60 15.69 -15.50 5.09
C ARG A 60 14.59 -14.62 4.51
N LEU A 61 15.02 -13.59 3.80
CA LEU A 61 14.13 -12.75 3.01
C LEU A 61 13.83 -13.46 1.68
N GLU A 62 12.57 -13.52 1.28
CA GLU A 62 12.12 -14.11 0.02
C GLU A 62 11.33 -13.07 -0.77
N TYR A 63 11.90 -12.58 -1.87
CA TYR A 63 11.18 -11.75 -2.84
C TYR A 63 10.41 -12.61 -3.85
N ARG A 64 9.18 -12.21 -4.16
CA ARG A 64 8.37 -12.83 -5.20
C ARG A 64 7.62 -11.78 -6.02
N ASP A 65 7.83 -11.79 -7.34
CA ASP A 65 6.99 -11.06 -8.27
C ASP A 65 5.63 -11.76 -8.41
N ARG A 66 4.54 -11.05 -8.10
CA ARG A 66 3.16 -11.57 -8.15
C ARG A 66 2.37 -11.04 -9.35
N GLY A 67 3.08 -10.59 -10.38
CA GLY A 67 2.52 -10.08 -11.61
C GLY A 67 2.55 -8.56 -11.66
N LYS A 68 1.84 -7.97 -12.61
CA LYS A 68 2.04 -6.57 -13.00
C LYS A 68 1.84 -5.55 -11.87
N PHE A 69 0.95 -5.83 -10.93
CA PHE A 69 0.48 -4.89 -9.92
C PHE A 69 0.75 -5.34 -8.48
N GLU A 70 1.43 -6.47 -8.30
CA GLU A 70 1.70 -7.04 -6.99
C GLU A 70 3.15 -7.52 -6.87
N ALA A 71 3.73 -7.31 -5.69
CA ALA A 71 5.03 -7.82 -5.30
C ALA A 71 4.98 -8.24 -3.82
N GLU A 72 5.73 -9.27 -3.49
CA GLU A 72 5.76 -9.87 -2.15
C GLU A 72 7.19 -9.91 -1.64
N LEU A 73 7.36 -9.53 -0.37
CA LEU A 73 8.59 -9.72 0.39
C LEU A 73 8.23 -10.42 1.70
N LYS A 74 8.67 -11.65 1.83
CA LYS A 74 8.50 -12.46 3.05
C LYS A 74 9.78 -12.43 3.87
N PHE A 75 9.65 -12.33 5.18
CA PHE A 75 10.76 -12.40 6.12
C PHE A 75 10.24 -12.79 7.50
N ALA A 76 11.00 -13.62 8.22
CA ALA A 76 10.55 -14.21 9.49
C ALA A 76 9.13 -14.80 9.37
N ASP A 77 8.20 -14.36 10.22
CA ASP A 77 6.80 -14.79 10.22
C ASP A 77 5.86 -13.80 9.54
N ASP A 78 6.39 -12.80 8.83
CA ASP A 78 5.65 -11.73 8.17
C ASP A 78 5.79 -11.78 6.63
N VAL A 79 4.79 -11.20 5.97
CA VAL A 79 4.72 -11.04 4.52
C VAL A 79 4.24 -9.65 4.20
N LEU A 80 5.12 -8.85 3.61
CA LEU A 80 4.77 -7.57 3.02
C LEU A 80 4.27 -7.76 1.59
N ILE A 81 3.04 -7.33 1.33
CA ILE A 81 2.43 -7.28 0.00
C ILE A 81 2.37 -5.83 -0.47
N PHE A 82 3.12 -5.53 -1.52
CA PHE A 82 3.07 -4.26 -2.23
C PHE A 82 2.07 -4.39 -3.38
N SER A 83 1.04 -3.54 -3.38
CA SER A 83 -0.06 -3.58 -4.35
C SER A 83 -0.26 -2.20 -4.97
N MET A 84 -0.04 -2.09 -6.28
CA MET A 84 -0.32 -0.89 -7.05
C MET A 84 -1.76 -0.93 -7.58
N HIS A 85 -2.53 0.12 -7.32
CA HIS A 85 -3.86 0.25 -7.92
C HIS A 85 -3.77 0.69 -9.40
N SER A 86 -4.64 0.17 -10.26
CA SER A 86 -4.64 0.51 -11.70
C SER A 86 -5.23 1.89 -12.00
N ASP A 87 -6.11 2.38 -11.13
CA ASP A 87 -6.77 3.68 -11.30
C ASP A 87 -6.01 4.83 -10.61
N THR A 88 -6.32 6.05 -11.10
CA THR A 88 -5.89 7.31 -10.50
C THR A 88 -6.97 7.85 -9.56
N PHE A 89 -6.55 8.28 -8.38
CA PHE A 89 -7.40 8.84 -7.34
C PHE A 89 -7.15 10.33 -7.17
N ILE A 90 -8.08 11.00 -6.51
CA ILE A 90 -7.93 12.38 -6.07
C ILE A 90 -8.17 12.41 -4.55
N PHE A 91 -7.41 13.22 -3.84
CA PHE A 91 -7.60 13.39 -2.40
C PHE A 91 -9.01 13.91 -2.09
N ASP A 92 -9.53 13.50 -0.93
CA ASP A 92 -10.77 14.06 -0.40
C ASP A 92 -10.67 15.60 -0.27
N ARG A 93 -11.79 16.30 -0.41
CA ARG A 93 -11.82 17.78 -0.42
C ARG A 93 -11.30 18.38 0.89
N ASP A 94 -11.44 17.67 2.00
CA ASP A 94 -10.99 18.13 3.32
C ASP A 94 -9.54 17.73 3.62
N HIS A 95 -8.88 17.01 2.69
CA HIS A 95 -7.52 16.54 2.89
C HIS A 95 -6.52 17.71 3.04
N PRO A 96 -5.62 17.72 4.05
CA PRO A 96 -4.78 18.88 4.33
C PRO A 96 -3.83 19.28 3.20
N VAL A 97 -3.52 18.37 2.25
CA VAL A 97 -2.68 18.66 1.06
C VAL A 97 -3.20 19.85 0.24
N TRP A 98 -4.52 20.07 0.20
CA TRP A 98 -5.13 21.18 -0.55
C TRP A 98 -4.76 22.55 0.00
N LYS A 99 -4.24 22.63 1.24
CA LYS A 99 -3.75 23.87 1.83
C LYS A 99 -2.41 24.31 1.24
N SER A 100 -1.68 23.41 0.58
CA SER A 100 -0.38 23.70 -0.03
C SER A 100 -0.49 24.64 -1.26
N ASP A 101 0.47 25.55 -1.40
CA ASP A 101 0.54 26.43 -2.59
C ASP A 101 0.78 25.65 -3.87
N TYR A 102 1.41 24.47 -3.77
CA TYR A 102 1.65 23.56 -4.88
C TYR A 102 0.35 23.12 -5.56
N LEU A 103 -0.65 22.71 -4.77
CA LEU A 103 -1.96 22.27 -5.25
C LEU A 103 -2.89 23.44 -5.58
N LYS A 104 -2.81 24.57 -4.86
CA LYS A 104 -3.57 25.78 -5.19
C LYS A 104 -3.25 26.32 -6.58
N LYS A 105 -1.99 26.20 -7.03
CA LYS A 105 -1.55 26.64 -8.37
C LYS A 105 -2.09 25.76 -9.51
N ASP A 106 -2.22 24.46 -9.28
CA ASP A 106 -2.77 23.52 -10.26
C ASP A 106 -3.47 22.37 -9.51
N PRO A 107 -4.81 22.42 -9.35
CA PRO A 107 -5.57 21.39 -8.66
C PRO A 107 -5.44 19.99 -9.29
N ASN A 108 -5.04 19.90 -10.56
CA ASN A 108 -4.82 18.60 -11.21
C ASN A 108 -3.60 17.85 -10.64
N ARG A 109 -2.74 18.52 -9.87
CA ARG A 109 -1.64 17.88 -9.13
C ARG A 109 -2.13 16.99 -7.99
N GLY A 110 -3.42 17.06 -7.64
CA GLY A 110 -4.04 16.22 -6.63
C GLY A 110 -4.42 14.84 -7.15
N PHE A 111 -4.32 14.60 -8.46
CA PHE A 111 -4.47 13.26 -9.04
C PHE A 111 -3.22 12.43 -8.77
N CYS A 112 -3.39 11.32 -8.05
CA CYS A 112 -2.32 10.44 -7.63
C CYS A 112 -2.63 8.97 -7.96
N GLY A 113 -1.61 8.22 -8.31
CA GLY A 113 -1.65 6.76 -8.23
C GLY A 113 -1.34 6.34 -6.81
N ILE A 114 -1.75 5.12 -6.46
CA ILE A 114 -1.64 4.59 -5.09
C ILE A 114 -0.92 3.25 -5.14
N ILE A 115 0.10 3.10 -4.29
CA ILE A 115 0.72 1.83 -3.95
C ILE A 115 0.49 1.60 -2.46
N SER A 116 -0.19 0.51 -2.13
CA SER A 116 -0.46 0.11 -0.74
C SER A 116 0.51 -0.99 -0.33
N VAL A 117 0.99 -0.92 0.91
CA VAL A 117 1.86 -1.92 1.51
C VAL A 117 1.13 -2.53 2.69
N TYR A 118 0.82 -3.81 2.60
CA TYR A 118 0.12 -4.56 3.62
C TYR A 118 1.06 -5.54 4.30
N ASN A 119 0.95 -5.70 5.62
CA ASN A 119 1.54 -6.80 6.35
C ASN A 119 0.51 -7.90 6.61
N PHE A 120 0.91 -9.15 6.37
CA PHE A 120 0.17 -10.36 6.72
C PHE A 120 1.11 -11.32 7.47
N LEU A 121 0.53 -12.18 8.30
CA LEU A 121 1.30 -13.31 8.83
C LEU A 121 1.59 -14.30 7.69
N SER A 122 2.83 -14.78 7.61
CA SER A 122 3.27 -15.75 6.61
C SER A 122 2.40 -17.00 6.61
N ASP A 123 1.99 -17.38 7.81
CA ASP A 123 1.13 -18.51 8.11
C ASP A 123 -0.28 -18.36 7.52
N SER A 124 -0.83 -17.13 7.50
CA SER A 124 -2.12 -16.83 6.86
C SER A 124 -2.08 -17.12 5.37
N ILE A 125 -0.99 -16.75 4.70
CA ILE A 125 -0.79 -16.98 3.26
C ILE A 125 -0.50 -18.47 3.00
N LYS A 126 0.40 -19.07 3.78
CA LYS A 126 0.84 -20.47 3.63
C LYS A 126 -0.31 -21.47 3.78
N TYR A 127 -1.19 -21.25 4.75
CA TYR A 127 -2.32 -22.13 5.02
C TYR A 127 -3.63 -21.66 4.36
N ASN A 128 -3.55 -20.62 3.52
CA ASN A 128 -4.70 -20.05 2.80
C ASN A 128 -5.88 -19.78 3.75
N ARG A 129 -5.63 -19.01 4.81
CA ARG A 129 -6.63 -18.56 5.79
C ARG A 129 -7.21 -17.21 5.31
N PRO A 130 -8.33 -17.22 4.57
CA PRO A 130 -8.83 -16.01 3.89
C PRO A 130 -9.38 -14.97 4.87
N ASP A 131 -9.71 -15.38 6.09
CA ASP A 131 -10.31 -14.52 7.12
C ASP A 131 -9.26 -13.84 8.01
N ASP A 132 -7.98 -14.20 7.87
CA ASP A 132 -6.89 -13.55 8.61
C ASP A 132 -6.70 -12.13 8.09
N LEU A 133 -6.67 -11.16 9.02
CA LEU A 133 -6.56 -9.75 8.69
C LEU A 133 -5.13 -9.36 8.32
N GLY A 134 -5.00 -8.53 7.27
CA GLY A 134 -3.78 -7.81 6.95
C GLY A 134 -3.85 -6.36 7.37
N TYR A 135 -2.72 -5.79 7.76
CA TYR A 135 -2.63 -4.40 8.22
C TYR A 135 -1.96 -3.53 7.16
N LEU A 136 -2.58 -2.39 6.87
CA LEU A 136 -1.98 -1.39 5.99
C LEU A 136 -0.82 -0.69 6.71
N VAL A 137 0.41 -0.98 6.30
CA VAL A 137 1.64 -0.43 6.88
C VAL A 137 1.96 0.93 6.27
N ALA A 138 1.81 1.04 4.95
CA ALA A 138 2.07 2.28 4.23
C ALA A 138 1.17 2.46 2.99
N ARG A 139 0.91 3.71 2.63
CA ARG A 139 0.34 4.10 1.33
C ARG A 139 1.21 5.16 0.68
N ILE A 140 1.68 4.88 -0.53
CA ILE A 140 2.49 5.79 -1.33
C ILE A 140 1.58 6.38 -2.40
N PHE A 141 1.55 7.71 -2.46
CA PHE A 141 0.84 8.48 -3.47
C PHE A 141 1.87 9.14 -4.39
N ILE A 142 1.68 9.05 -5.70
CA ILE A 142 2.56 9.67 -6.70
C ILE A 142 1.73 10.43 -7.74
N ASN A 143 2.08 11.68 -8.01
CA ASN A 143 1.31 12.53 -8.92
C ASN A 143 1.96 12.68 -10.31
N LYS A 144 1.30 13.47 -11.17
CA LYS A 144 1.75 13.73 -12.54
C LYS A 144 3.11 14.44 -12.64
N ASP A 145 3.57 15.12 -11.59
CA ASP A 145 4.86 15.81 -11.55
C ASP A 145 5.93 15.01 -10.77
N LYS A 146 5.68 13.72 -10.50
CA LYS A 146 6.52 12.81 -9.68
C LYS A 146 6.73 13.25 -8.22
N HIS A 147 5.89 14.14 -7.71
CA HIS A 147 5.86 14.46 -6.29
C HIS A 147 5.03 13.43 -5.54
N PHE A 148 5.45 13.12 -4.31
CA PHE A 148 4.90 12.02 -3.56
C PHE A 148 4.49 12.41 -2.14
N LEU A 149 3.52 11.65 -1.63
CA LEU A 149 3.10 11.64 -0.24
C LEU A 149 3.16 10.19 0.21
N VAL A 150 3.61 9.94 1.44
CA VAL A 150 3.49 8.61 2.03
C VAL A 150 2.72 8.74 3.34
N GLU A 151 1.84 7.79 3.59
CA GLU A 151 1.13 7.67 4.86
C GLU A 151 1.54 6.35 5.50
N GLY A 152 1.76 6.33 6.81
CA GLY A 152 2.08 5.12 7.56
C GLY A 152 2.22 5.40 9.06
N LYS A 153 2.07 4.38 9.90
CA LYS A 153 1.91 4.52 11.37
C LYS A 153 3.11 5.15 12.13
N LYS A 154 4.29 5.28 11.51
CA LYS A 154 5.49 5.92 12.10
C LYS A 154 6.12 7.00 11.22
N GLN A 155 5.43 7.49 10.21
CA GLN A 155 5.98 8.56 9.38
C GLN A 155 5.80 9.91 10.07
N GLN A 156 6.92 10.61 10.32
CA GLN A 156 6.96 11.87 11.08
C GLN A 156 5.90 12.87 10.64
N ASP A 157 5.33 13.60 11.60
CA ASP A 157 4.12 14.46 11.56
C ASP A 157 4.09 15.62 10.53
N ASN A 158 4.96 15.65 9.52
CA ASN A 158 5.02 16.69 8.49
C ASN A 158 4.95 16.18 7.04
N VAL A 159 4.51 14.93 6.80
CA VAL A 159 4.46 14.36 5.44
C VAL A 159 3.57 15.15 4.48
N VAL A 160 2.45 15.71 4.96
CA VAL A 160 1.57 16.54 4.13
C VAL A 160 2.24 17.86 3.72
N GLY A 161 3.10 18.41 4.57
CA GLY A 161 3.84 19.64 4.31
C GLY A 161 4.97 19.51 3.30
N THR A 162 5.39 18.28 2.95
CA THR A 162 6.45 18.01 1.97
C THR A 162 5.92 17.71 0.57
N PHE A 163 4.62 17.45 0.42
CA PHE A 163 4.00 17.24 -0.88
C PHE A 163 4.20 18.44 -1.81
N GLY A 164 4.79 18.21 -2.98
CA GLY A 164 5.13 19.29 -3.93
C GLY A 164 6.49 19.95 -3.73
N LYS A 165 7.30 19.51 -2.75
CA LYS A 165 8.66 20.02 -2.50
C LYS A 165 9.77 19.12 -3.01
N LYS A 166 9.55 17.80 -3.00
CA LYS A 166 10.53 16.79 -3.40
C LYS A 166 9.90 15.77 -4.35
N GLN A 167 10.63 15.42 -5.40
CA GLN A 167 10.26 14.33 -6.30
C GLN A 167 10.73 12.99 -5.73
N LEU A 168 10.00 11.93 -6.06
CA LEU A 168 10.30 10.58 -5.58
C LEU A 168 11.45 10.00 -6.41
N GLY A 169 12.61 9.83 -5.78
CA GLY A 169 13.77 9.15 -6.34
C GLY A 169 14.01 7.78 -5.69
N ARG A 170 15.08 7.10 -6.14
CA ARG A 170 15.44 5.76 -5.66
C ARG A 170 15.80 5.76 -4.18
N GLU A 171 16.53 6.76 -3.69
CA GLU A 171 16.91 6.85 -2.27
C GLU A 171 15.67 6.93 -1.36
N GLU A 172 14.68 7.74 -1.74
CA GLU A 172 13.42 7.84 -0.98
C GLU A 172 12.63 6.53 -1.03
N LEU A 173 12.61 5.84 -2.18
CA LEU A 173 11.96 4.53 -2.31
C LEU A 173 12.61 3.49 -1.39
N VAL A 174 13.94 3.41 -1.37
CA VAL A 174 14.66 2.51 -0.47
C VAL A 174 14.29 2.83 0.98
N GLY A 175 14.33 4.10 1.38
CA GLY A 175 13.93 4.52 2.73
C GLY A 175 12.48 4.17 3.09
N ILE A 176 11.54 4.24 2.14
CA ILE A 176 10.15 3.81 2.35
C ILE A 176 10.06 2.30 2.58
N VAL A 177 10.75 1.50 1.76
CA VAL A 177 10.77 0.03 1.87
C VAL A 177 11.42 -0.39 3.20
N GLU A 178 12.58 0.17 3.55
CA GLU A 178 13.25 -0.06 4.82
C GLU A 178 12.35 0.31 6.00
N SER A 179 11.69 1.46 5.95
CA SER A 179 10.75 1.89 7.00
C SER A 179 9.58 0.92 7.15
N ALA A 180 9.06 0.37 6.05
CA ALA A 180 7.98 -0.61 6.09
C ALA A 180 8.42 -1.95 6.70
N ILE A 181 9.63 -2.42 6.36
CA ILE A 181 10.23 -3.62 6.94
C ILE A 181 10.48 -3.43 8.44
N LEU A 182 11.15 -2.35 8.82
CA LEU A 182 11.44 -2.03 10.22
C LEU A 182 10.17 -1.86 11.05
N TYR A 183 9.15 -1.21 10.49
CA TYR A 183 7.85 -1.10 11.15
C TYR A 183 7.26 -2.48 11.43
N THR A 184 7.27 -3.36 10.43
CA THR A 184 6.73 -4.73 10.53
C THR A 184 7.50 -5.56 11.55
N LEU A 185 8.83 -5.53 11.53
CA LEU A 185 9.67 -6.20 12.53
C LEU A 185 9.47 -5.67 13.95
N SER A 186 9.00 -4.43 14.11
CA SER A 186 8.70 -3.84 15.43
C SER A 186 7.28 -4.12 15.93
N PHE A 187 6.46 -4.85 15.16
CA PHE A 187 5.08 -5.12 15.50
C PHE A 187 4.93 -6.51 16.14
N ASP A 188 4.73 -6.53 17.45
CA ASP A 188 4.41 -7.76 18.18
C ASP A 188 2.90 -8.07 18.12
N LEU A 189 2.56 -9.35 17.97
CA LEU A 189 1.19 -9.82 18.14
C LEU A 189 0.78 -9.68 19.62
N LEU A 190 -0.17 -8.79 19.90
CA LEU A 190 -0.71 -8.62 21.25
C LEU A 190 -1.66 -9.77 21.59
N VAL A 191 -1.49 -10.33 22.80
CA VAL A 191 -2.42 -11.30 23.35
C VAL A 191 -3.71 -10.56 23.75
N PRO A 192 -4.89 -10.99 23.28
CA PRO A 192 -6.14 -10.37 23.71
C PRO A 192 -6.34 -10.57 25.23
N PRO A 193 -6.92 -9.59 25.95
CA PRO A 193 -7.22 -9.71 27.36
C PRO A 193 -7.97 -11.01 27.71
N PHE A 194 -7.50 -11.72 28.74
CA PHE A 194 -8.05 -13.04 29.12
C PHE A 194 -9.57 -13.02 29.30
N ASP A 195 -10.12 -11.97 29.90
CA ASP A 195 -11.56 -11.84 30.14
C ASP A 195 -12.42 -11.79 28.87
N LEU A 196 -11.85 -11.36 27.74
CA LEU A 196 -12.53 -11.34 26.44
C LEU A 196 -12.55 -12.72 25.77
N VAL A 197 -11.65 -13.64 26.16
CA VAL A 197 -11.47 -14.95 25.51
C VAL A 197 -11.67 -16.15 26.45
N LYS A 198 -12.01 -15.93 27.72
CA LYS A 198 -12.14 -16.98 28.74
C LYS A 198 -13.29 -17.97 28.52
N VAL A 199 -14.27 -17.62 27.69
CA VAL A 199 -15.40 -18.50 27.36
C VAL A 199 -15.34 -18.80 25.86
N ALA A 200 -15.26 -20.08 25.51
CA ALA A 200 -15.37 -20.56 24.15
C ALA A 200 -16.62 -21.46 24.02
N SER A 201 -17.49 -21.16 23.07
CA SER A 201 -18.61 -22.06 22.73
C SER A 201 -18.11 -23.23 21.86
N VAL A 202 -18.86 -24.34 21.87
CA VAL A 202 -18.59 -25.48 20.97
C VAL A 202 -18.66 -25.05 19.50
N GLU A 203 -19.56 -24.12 19.18
CA GLU A 203 -19.67 -23.47 17.87
C GLU A 203 -18.38 -22.72 17.50
N GLN A 204 -17.84 -21.87 18.38
CA GLN A 204 -16.57 -21.16 18.13
C GLN A 204 -15.37 -22.12 17.95
N ILE A 205 -15.38 -23.27 18.63
CA ILE A 205 -14.35 -24.31 18.45
C ILE A 205 -14.53 -24.98 17.09
N ASN A 206 -15.76 -25.32 16.70
CA ASN A 206 -16.06 -25.91 15.40
C ASN A 206 -15.76 -24.93 14.26
N ASP A 207 -16.09 -23.64 14.39
CA ASP A 207 -15.77 -22.60 13.43
C ASP A 207 -14.25 -22.43 13.24
N LYS A 208 -13.46 -22.49 14.33
CA LYS A 208 -11.99 -22.50 14.25
C LYS A 208 -11.45 -23.76 13.55
N ILE A 209 -12.09 -24.89 13.75
CA ILE A 209 -11.74 -26.16 13.08
C ILE A 209 -12.17 -26.14 11.61
N GLU A 210 -13.30 -25.51 11.28
CA GLU A 210 -13.83 -25.38 9.92
C GLU A 210 -13.06 -24.34 9.10
N SER A 211 -12.71 -23.19 9.66
CA SER A 211 -11.86 -22.17 9.00
C SER A 211 -10.42 -22.68 8.79
N ALA A 212 -9.95 -23.63 9.59
CA ALA A 212 -8.72 -24.39 9.31
C ALA A 212 -8.88 -25.48 8.23
N LYS A 213 -10.10 -25.81 7.81
CA LYS A 213 -10.41 -26.94 6.90
C LYS A 213 -11.06 -26.56 5.56
N LEU A 214 -11.63 -25.37 5.39
CA LEU A 214 -12.49 -25.06 4.24
C LEU A 214 -11.92 -23.99 3.30
N GLN A 215 -11.41 -24.48 2.17
CA GLN A 215 -11.34 -23.78 0.89
C GLN A 215 -12.77 -23.79 0.29
N THR A 216 -13.37 -22.63 0.01
CA THR A 216 -14.27 -22.28 -1.14
C THR A 216 -15.29 -21.16 -0.83
N GLY A 217 -15.28 -20.08 -1.62
CA GLY A 217 -16.50 -19.38 -2.07
C GLY A 217 -16.91 -18.01 -1.47
N LYS A 218 -16.53 -16.91 -2.15
CA LYS A 218 -17.24 -15.60 -2.30
C LYS A 218 -17.77 -14.89 -1.02
N ARG A 219 -17.31 -13.70 -0.58
CA ARG A 219 -17.38 -12.36 -1.23
C ARG A 219 -16.58 -11.32 -0.40
N MET A 220 -16.13 -10.29 -1.10
CA MET A 220 -15.35 -9.12 -0.67
C MET A 220 -16.03 -8.19 0.34
N GLY A 221 -15.25 -7.65 1.29
CA GLY A 221 -15.62 -6.49 2.09
C GLY A 221 -14.52 -6.08 3.08
N PHE A 222 -13.62 -5.19 2.66
CA PHE A 222 -12.65 -4.56 3.56
C PHE A 222 -13.37 -3.57 4.49
N LYS A 223 -13.29 -3.77 5.81
CA LYS A 223 -13.65 -2.77 6.83
C LYS A 223 -12.36 -2.25 7.47
N PHE A 224 -12.20 -0.93 7.45
CA PHE A 224 -11.23 -0.22 8.29
C PHE A 224 -11.70 -0.32 9.75
N ASN A 225 -10.88 -0.86 10.66
CA ASN A 225 -11.05 -0.65 12.10
C ASN A 225 -9.99 0.37 12.54
N SER A 226 -10.46 1.52 13.02
CA SER A 226 -9.65 2.66 13.43
C SER A 226 -9.55 2.78 14.95
N ASP A 227 -9.34 1.69 15.67
CA ASP A 227 -9.36 1.69 17.14
C ASP A 227 -8.06 1.14 17.73
N ASP A 228 -6.95 1.82 17.47
CA ASP A 228 -5.74 1.71 18.29
C ASP A 228 -5.04 3.07 18.33
N VAL A 229 -5.70 4.02 19.00
CA VAL A 229 -5.01 5.15 19.64
C VAL A 229 -5.21 4.93 21.12
N LEU A 230 -4.24 4.29 21.77
CA LEU A 230 -4.06 4.47 23.20
C LEU A 230 -3.49 5.89 23.35
N GLU A 231 -4.33 6.81 23.83
CA GLU A 231 -3.89 8.09 24.35
C GLU A 231 -3.03 7.81 25.59
N ASP A 232 -1.77 8.25 25.54
CA ASP A 232 -0.99 8.64 26.73
C ASP A 232 -0.82 10.17 26.69
#